data_AF-A0A524CF36-F1
#
_entry.id   AF-A0A524CF36-F1
#
_cell.length_a   1.000
_cell.length_b   1.000
_cell.length_c   1.000
_cell.angle_alpha   90.00
_cell.angle_beta   90.00
_cell.angle_gamma   90.00
#
_symmetry.space_group_name_H-M   'P 1'
#
loop_
_entity.id
_entity.type
_entity.pdbx_description
1 polymer ?
#
loop_
_entity_poly.entity_id
_entity_poly.type
_entity_poly.pdbx_seq_one_letter_code
_entity_poly.pdbx_strand_id
1 'polypeptide(L)'
;MEIYNVERSGELSQVGNKLSDVMNTEDVLLVVIDDIKKIFLWKGINSPVAKKFIGARCGQQLRGEKGLLFKVIPIDEGEEPEEFEKFKEVEPSKVKGVVAKPGEVPIATPTLTDDLKETLLSEELEEGFKREGIIIAKDYYAVTESTANVLGKQVTNQEIQKAEDLPDGLLFDVDYGIRIHVDPNGKVDSVEILKKKE
;
A
#
# COMPACT_ATOMS: atom_id res chain seq x y z
N MET A 1 0.95 10.63 19.24
CA MET A 1 2.32 10.69 18.65
C MET A 1 3.18 9.64 19.30
N GLU A 2 3.89 8.84 18.52
CA GLU A 2 4.86 7.86 19.01
C GLU A 2 6.23 8.16 18.37
N ILE A 3 7.31 7.98 19.13
CA ILE A 3 8.67 8.20 18.66
C ILE A 3 9.47 6.92 18.91
N TYR A 4 10.21 6.47 17.91
CA TYR A 4 11.09 5.31 18.00
C TYR A 4 12.50 5.67 17.54
N ASN A 5 13.50 5.30 18.34
CA ASN A 5 14.90 5.29 17.90
C ASN A 5 15.18 3.99 17.14
N VAL A 6 15.88 4.10 16.01
CA VAL A 6 16.27 2.96 15.19
C VAL A 6 17.61 2.43 15.68
N GLU A 7 17.66 1.20 16.15
CA GLU A 7 18.91 0.56 16.57
C GLU A 7 19.68 -0.04 15.38
N ARG A 8 21.00 -0.23 15.53
CA ARG A 8 21.82 -0.88 14.48
C ARG A 8 21.39 -2.33 14.18
N SER A 9 20.73 -3.00 15.12
CA SER A 9 20.13 -4.33 14.91
C SER A 9 18.91 -4.28 14.01
N GLY A 10 18.29 -3.10 13.83
CA GLY A 10 16.99 -2.96 13.19
C GLY A 10 15.81 -3.08 14.16
N GLU A 11 16.07 -3.18 15.47
CA GLU A 11 15.04 -3.05 16.51
C GLU A 11 14.66 -1.58 16.70
N LEU A 12 13.44 -1.35 17.21
CA LEU A 12 12.88 -0.04 17.48
C LEU A 12 12.71 0.18 18.98
N SER A 13 13.43 1.16 19.53
CA SER A 13 13.34 1.55 20.93
C SER A 13 12.36 2.71 21.08
N GLN A 14 11.21 2.52 21.73
CA GLN A 14 10.25 3.61 21.93
C GLN A 14 10.81 4.66 22.90
N VAL A 15 10.65 5.93 22.52
CA VAL A 15 11.12 7.08 23.28
C VAL A 15 9.93 7.81 23.91
N GLY A 16 10.03 8.08 25.22
CA GLY A 16 8.95 8.71 26.00
C GLY A 16 9.09 10.22 26.21
N ASN A 17 10.18 10.81 25.73
CA ASN A 17 10.46 12.24 25.80
C ASN A 17 9.90 12.96 24.57
N LYS A 18 9.82 14.30 24.64
CA LYS A 18 9.47 15.12 23.48
C LYS A 18 10.46 14.90 22.34
N LEU A 19 9.99 15.16 21.13
CA LEU A 19 10.81 14.99 19.93
C LEU A 19 12.01 15.95 19.94
N SER A 20 11.84 17.20 20.36
CA SER A 20 12.95 18.17 20.49
C SER A 20 14.06 17.72 21.46
N ASP A 21 13.73 16.96 22.48
CA ASP A 21 14.69 16.47 23.47
C ASP A 21 15.55 15.30 22.96
N VAL A 22 15.10 14.61 21.91
CA VAL A 22 15.68 13.31 21.48
C VAL A 22 16.25 13.36 20.07
N MET A 23 16.00 14.42 19.32
CA MET A 23 16.62 14.66 18.02
C MET A 23 18.13 14.87 18.20
N ASN A 24 18.90 13.82 17.94
CA ASN A 24 20.35 13.83 17.98
C ASN A 24 20.92 13.57 16.58
N THR A 25 21.95 14.33 16.21
CA THR A 25 22.57 14.27 14.89
C THR A 25 23.14 12.90 14.49
N GLU A 26 23.42 12.02 15.46
CA GLU A 26 23.90 10.65 15.22
C GLU A 26 22.78 9.60 15.10
N ASP A 27 21.53 10.02 15.34
CA ASP A 27 20.37 9.13 15.42
C ASP A 27 19.49 9.15 14.17
N VAL A 28 18.66 8.11 14.09
CA VAL A 28 17.62 7.96 13.08
C VAL A 28 16.35 7.62 13.83
N LEU A 29 15.32 8.45 13.65
CA LEU A 29 14.07 8.36 14.39
C LEU A 29 12.90 8.07 13.45
N LEU A 30 11.95 7.26 13.91
CA LEU A 30 10.62 7.13 13.31
C LEU A 30 9.61 7.83 14.20
N VAL A 31 8.97 8.86 13.67
CA VAL A 31 7.93 9.64 14.39
C VAL A 31 6.58 9.36 13.74
N VAL A 32 5.70 8.68 14.48
CA VAL A 32 4.36 8.32 14.02
C VAL A 32 3.35 9.35 14.51
N ILE A 33 2.66 9.98 13.56
CA ILE A 33 1.58 10.92 13.82
C ILE A 33 0.28 10.34 13.26
N ASP A 34 -0.54 9.76 14.13
CA ASP A 34 -1.79 9.09 13.76
C ASP A 34 -2.82 10.03 13.12
N ASP A 35 -2.91 11.28 13.57
CA ASP A 35 -3.94 12.24 13.11
C ASP A 35 -3.80 12.55 11.62
N ILE A 36 -2.56 12.58 11.13
CA ILE A 36 -2.24 12.88 9.72
C ILE A 36 -1.76 11.64 8.95
N LYS A 37 -1.79 10.47 9.59
CA LYS A 37 -1.36 9.18 9.02
C LYS A 37 0.04 9.26 8.38
N LYS A 38 1.00 9.90 9.07
CA LYS A 38 2.39 10.00 8.60
C LYS A 38 3.35 9.33 9.56
N ILE A 39 4.38 8.73 8.99
CA ILE A 39 5.56 8.22 9.69
C ILE A 39 6.75 9.02 9.16
N PHE A 40 7.25 9.97 9.95
CA PHE A 40 8.45 10.71 9.57
C PHE A 40 9.67 9.88 9.91
N LEU A 41 10.51 9.62 8.90
CA LEU A 41 11.85 9.05 9.06
C LEU A 41 12.83 10.21 9.14
N TRP A 42 13.12 10.67 10.34
CA TRP A 42 14.09 11.73 10.58
C TRP A 42 15.50 11.14 10.63
N LYS A 43 16.43 11.72 9.86
CA LYS A 43 17.80 11.25 9.70
C LYS A 43 18.76 12.33 10.16
N GLY A 44 19.42 12.09 11.29
CA GLY A 44 20.51 12.93 11.75
C GLY A 44 21.62 13.01 10.69
N ILE A 45 22.19 14.19 10.48
CA ILE A 45 23.16 14.43 9.40
C ILE A 45 24.42 13.58 9.60
N ASN A 46 24.83 13.35 10.85
CA ASN A 46 25.99 12.54 11.24
C ASN A 46 25.65 11.05 11.48
N SER A 47 24.39 10.65 11.38
CA SER A 47 24.01 9.25 11.56
C SER A 47 24.61 8.36 10.46
N PRO A 48 25.06 7.13 10.77
CA PRO A 48 25.67 6.26 9.78
C PRO A 48 24.73 5.94 8.62
N VAL A 49 25.26 5.93 7.39
CA VAL A 49 24.50 5.60 6.17
C VAL A 49 23.73 4.28 6.32
N ALA A 50 24.37 3.24 6.88
CA ALA A 50 23.73 1.96 7.15
C ALA A 50 22.51 2.08 8.08
N LYS A 51 22.58 2.92 9.12
CA LYS A 51 21.47 3.18 10.07
C LYS A 51 20.30 3.87 9.37
N LYS A 52 20.56 4.77 8.41
CA LYS A 52 19.53 5.42 7.57
C LYS A 52 18.76 4.41 6.70
N PHE A 53 19.47 3.46 6.09
CA PHE A 53 18.84 2.37 5.32
C PHE A 53 18.02 1.42 6.20
N ILE A 54 18.55 1.07 7.37
CA ILE A 54 17.80 0.29 8.36
C ILE A 54 16.52 1.04 8.76
N GLY A 55 16.61 2.33 9.05
CA GLY A 55 15.45 3.17 9.36
C GLY A 55 14.41 3.22 8.25
N ALA A 56 14.83 3.29 6.97
CA ALA A 56 13.91 3.20 5.84
C ALA A 56 13.16 1.86 5.81
N ARG A 57 13.87 0.74 6.02
CA ARG A 57 13.25 -0.59 6.09
C ARG A 57 12.28 -0.69 7.27
N CYS A 58 12.68 -0.28 8.47
CA CYS A 58 11.84 -0.30 9.66
C CYS A 58 10.62 0.60 9.50
N GLY A 59 10.76 1.77 8.86
CA GLY A 59 9.65 2.65 8.54
C GLY A 59 8.61 2.00 7.63
N GLN A 60 9.04 1.24 6.62
CA GLN A 60 8.12 0.47 5.75
C GLN A 60 7.42 -0.67 6.50
N GLN A 61 8.12 -1.37 7.39
CA GLN A 61 7.51 -2.41 8.22
C GLN A 61 6.45 -1.81 9.17
N LEU A 62 6.81 -0.74 9.88
CA LEU A 62 5.90 -0.02 10.77
C LEU A 62 4.68 0.54 10.03
N ARG A 63 4.85 1.02 8.79
CA ARG A 63 3.74 1.41 7.91
C ARG A 63 2.82 0.23 7.61
N GLY A 64 3.38 -0.95 7.33
CA GLY A 64 2.61 -2.18 7.13
C GLY A 64 1.75 -2.54 8.35
N GLU A 65 2.29 -2.43 9.55
CA GLU A 65 1.59 -2.68 10.81
C GLU A 65 0.49 -1.65 11.12
N LYS A 66 0.77 -0.37 10.86
CA LYS A 66 -0.19 0.73 11.09
C LYS A 66 -1.33 0.78 10.08
N GLY A 67 -1.12 0.19 8.91
CA GLY A 67 -2.11 0.07 7.84
C GLY A 67 -1.87 1.02 6.68
N LEU A 68 -2.55 0.71 5.57
CA LEU A 68 -2.29 1.27 4.24
C LEU A 68 -2.43 2.79 4.13
N LEU A 69 -3.17 3.42 5.05
CA LEU A 69 -3.35 4.87 5.08
C LEU A 69 -2.09 5.62 5.52
N PHE A 70 -1.12 4.95 6.16
CA PHE A 70 0.10 5.59 6.60
C PHE A 70 1.11 5.78 5.46
N LYS A 71 1.73 6.96 5.42
CA LYS A 71 2.81 7.29 4.48
C LYS A 71 4.11 7.56 5.24
N VAL A 72 5.20 6.92 4.78
CA VAL A 72 6.56 7.20 5.28
C VAL A 72 7.11 8.43 4.57
N ILE A 73 7.60 9.42 5.31
CA ILE A 73 8.18 10.65 4.80
C ILE A 73 9.62 10.76 5.31
N PRO A 74 10.64 10.63 4.46
CA PRO A 74 12.01 10.87 4.87
C PRO A 74 12.26 12.36 5.09
N ILE A 75 13.00 12.69 6.14
CA ILE A 75 13.46 14.04 6.49
C ILE A 75 14.94 13.96 6.85
N ASP A 76 15.75 14.85 6.29
CA ASP A 76 17.13 15.04 6.71
C ASP A 76 17.19 16.18 7.74
N GLU A 77 18.09 16.06 8.72
CA GLU A 77 18.33 17.10 9.73
C GLU A 77 18.64 18.45 9.08
N GLY A 78 17.91 19.49 9.49
CA GLY A 78 18.01 20.84 8.93
C GLY A 78 17.12 21.09 7.70
N GLU A 79 16.46 20.05 7.17
CA GLU A 79 15.49 20.12 6.07
C GLU A 79 14.07 19.74 6.54
N GLU A 80 13.77 19.97 7.82
CA GLU A 80 12.46 19.67 8.38
C GLU A 80 11.35 20.53 7.73
N PRO A 81 10.25 19.94 7.23
CA PRO A 81 9.12 20.70 6.73
C PRO A 81 8.36 21.38 7.88
N GLU A 82 7.72 22.53 7.61
CA GLU A 82 6.96 23.31 8.61
C GLU A 82 5.89 22.48 9.35
N GLU A 83 5.32 21.47 8.68
CA GLU A 83 4.36 20.55 9.29
C GLU A 83 5.00 19.69 10.40
N PHE A 84 6.28 19.32 10.26
CA PHE A 84 7.02 18.53 11.25
C PHE A 84 7.35 19.35 12.51
N GLU A 85 7.68 20.63 12.35
CA GLU A 85 7.98 21.55 13.47
C GLU A 85 6.88 21.58 14.54
N LYS A 86 5.62 21.47 14.11
CA LYS A 86 4.44 21.49 14.99
C LYS A 86 4.43 20.35 16.01
N PHE A 87 5.18 19.27 15.74
CA PHE A 87 5.20 18.08 16.58
C PHE A 87 6.41 18.02 17.53
N LYS A 88 7.41 18.90 17.37
CA LYS A 88 8.63 18.88 18.19
C LYS A 88 8.36 19.00 19.69
N GLU A 89 7.41 19.86 20.06
CA GLU A 89 7.05 20.16 21.45
C GLU A 89 5.88 19.35 22.00
N VAL A 90 5.31 18.45 21.20
CA VAL A 90 4.16 17.63 21.60
C VAL A 90 4.65 16.49 22.49
N GLU A 91 3.92 16.20 23.57
CA GLU A 91 4.20 15.05 24.42
C GLU A 91 3.79 13.75 23.69
N PRO A 92 4.66 12.73 23.62
CA PRO A 92 4.31 11.46 23.01
C PRO A 92 3.24 10.74 23.84
N SER A 93 2.30 10.10 23.15
CA SER A 93 1.17 9.40 23.76
C SER A 93 1.63 8.07 24.37
N LYS A 94 1.33 7.84 25.65
CA LYS A 94 1.44 6.51 26.28
C LYS A 94 0.16 5.71 25.96
N VAL A 95 0.32 4.48 25.46
CA VAL A 95 -0.62 3.72 24.60
C VAL A 95 -1.96 3.28 25.26
N LYS A 96 -3.07 3.35 24.48
CA LYS A 96 -4.07 2.28 24.16
C LYS A 96 -5.00 2.77 23.02
N GLY A 97 -5.25 1.93 21.99
CA GLY A 97 -5.70 2.36 20.65
C GLY A 97 -7.19 2.29 20.27
N VAL A 98 -7.42 2.47 18.95
CA VAL A 98 -8.59 2.26 18.05
C VAL A 98 -9.32 3.52 17.46
N VAL A 99 -8.98 3.78 16.18
CA VAL A 99 -9.70 4.15 14.90
C VAL A 99 -10.96 5.06 14.82
N ALA A 100 -10.92 6.08 13.93
CA ALA A 100 -12.06 6.58 13.09
C ALA A 100 -11.59 7.45 11.85
N LYS A 101 -12.48 7.63 10.84
CA LYS A 101 -12.26 7.85 9.37
C LYS A 101 -12.14 9.31 8.83
N PRO A 102 -11.54 9.56 7.63
CA PRO A 102 -11.48 10.86 6.92
C PRO A 102 -12.44 11.02 5.71
N GLY A 103 -12.71 12.27 5.30
CA GLY A 103 -13.67 12.69 4.25
C GLY A 103 -13.11 12.86 2.82
N GLU A 104 -14.02 12.90 1.84
CA GLU A 104 -13.78 12.80 0.39
C GLU A 104 -13.34 14.11 -0.30
N VAL A 105 -12.43 13.96 -1.27
CA VAL A 105 -12.11 14.95 -2.33
C VAL A 105 -12.48 14.28 -3.67
N PRO A 106 -13.00 15.00 -4.69
CA PRO A 106 -13.44 14.36 -5.93
C PRO A 106 -12.24 13.89 -6.74
N ILE A 107 -12.09 12.56 -6.88
CA ILE A 107 -11.05 11.91 -7.68
C ILE A 107 -11.70 11.45 -8.99
N ALA A 108 -11.02 11.66 -10.12
CA ALA A 108 -11.43 11.09 -11.40
C ALA A 108 -11.56 9.56 -11.28
N THR A 109 -12.72 9.02 -11.65
CA THR A 109 -13.00 7.59 -11.51
C THR A 109 -12.08 6.80 -12.43
N PRO A 110 -11.26 5.86 -11.93
CA PRO A 110 -10.42 5.03 -12.78
C PRO A 110 -11.28 4.16 -13.71
N THR A 111 -10.76 3.87 -14.91
CA THR A 111 -11.41 3.03 -15.94
C THR A 111 -10.40 2.06 -16.54
N LEU A 112 -10.88 0.98 -17.15
CA LEU A 112 -10.01 0.00 -17.82
C LEU A 112 -9.35 0.61 -19.07
N THR A 113 -8.02 0.78 -19.05
CA THR A 113 -7.21 1.20 -20.20
C THR A 113 -6.62 -0.01 -20.93
N ASP A 114 -6.18 0.17 -22.17
CA ASP A 114 -5.58 -0.94 -22.94
C ASP A 114 -4.23 -1.38 -22.34
N ASP A 115 -3.39 -0.45 -21.88
CA ASP A 115 -2.14 -0.77 -21.18
C ASP A 115 -2.38 -1.63 -19.92
N LEU A 116 -3.45 -1.31 -19.16
CA LEU A 116 -3.81 -2.07 -17.97
C LEU A 116 -4.33 -3.47 -18.35
N LYS A 117 -5.12 -3.61 -19.42
CA LYS A 117 -5.53 -4.92 -19.93
C LYS A 117 -4.32 -5.78 -20.30
N GLU A 118 -3.38 -5.21 -21.05
CA GLU A 118 -2.17 -5.93 -21.47
C GLU A 118 -1.34 -6.37 -20.27
N THR A 119 -1.17 -5.49 -19.29
CA THR A 119 -0.47 -5.80 -18.04
C THR A 119 -1.14 -6.96 -17.32
N LEU A 120 -2.45 -6.86 -17.06
CA LEU A 120 -3.23 -7.89 -16.36
C LEU A 120 -3.15 -9.24 -17.07
N LEU A 121 -3.33 -9.28 -18.39
CA LEU A 121 -3.31 -10.52 -19.17
C LEU A 121 -1.91 -11.13 -19.32
N SER A 122 -0.85 -10.33 -19.20
CA SER A 122 0.54 -10.82 -19.26
C SER A 122 1.01 -11.49 -17.97
N GLU A 123 0.37 -11.21 -16.84
CA GLU A 123 0.76 -11.80 -15.56
C GLU A 123 0.31 -13.26 -15.42
N GLU A 124 1.25 -14.11 -15.02
CA GLU A 124 0.95 -15.51 -14.70
C GLU A 124 0.09 -15.61 -13.42
N LEU A 125 -0.86 -16.54 -13.47
CA LEU A 125 -1.70 -16.87 -12.33
C LEU A 125 -1.07 -18.01 -11.52
N GLU A 126 -1.38 -18.03 -10.23
CA GLU A 126 -1.02 -19.15 -9.38
C GLU A 126 -1.65 -20.45 -9.90
N GLU A 127 -0.95 -21.56 -9.71
CA GLU A 127 -1.44 -22.88 -10.09
C GLU A 127 -2.77 -23.17 -9.38
N GLY A 128 -3.72 -23.74 -10.11
CA GLY A 128 -5.06 -24.00 -9.59
C GLY A 128 -6.03 -22.82 -9.64
N PHE A 129 -5.65 -21.66 -10.18
CA PHE A 129 -6.57 -20.54 -10.40
C PHE A 129 -6.74 -20.19 -11.88
N LYS A 130 -7.89 -19.61 -12.20
CA LYS A 130 -8.18 -18.89 -13.44
C LYS A 130 -8.71 -17.49 -13.13
N ARG A 131 -8.48 -16.55 -14.04
CA ARG A 131 -9.03 -15.19 -13.95
C ARG A 131 -10.49 -15.22 -14.40
N GLU A 132 -11.41 -14.80 -13.54
CA GLU A 132 -12.84 -14.75 -13.85
C GLU A 132 -13.32 -13.31 -14.08
N GLY A 133 -12.74 -12.34 -13.37
CA GLY A 133 -13.11 -10.96 -13.55
C GLY A 133 -12.12 -9.96 -13.00
N ILE A 134 -12.35 -8.70 -13.36
CA ILE A 134 -11.57 -7.53 -12.93
C ILE A 134 -12.58 -6.47 -12.50
N ILE A 135 -12.37 -5.87 -11.33
CA ILE A 135 -13.14 -4.73 -10.83
C ILE A 135 -12.28 -3.48 -10.93
N ILE A 136 -12.79 -2.44 -11.57
CA ILE A 136 -12.17 -1.11 -11.60
C ILE A 136 -13.22 -0.10 -11.17
N ALA A 137 -12.93 0.64 -10.09
CA ALA A 137 -13.88 1.48 -9.40
C ALA A 137 -15.18 0.71 -9.06
N LYS A 138 -16.25 0.97 -9.82
CA LYS A 138 -17.58 0.35 -9.65
C LYS A 138 -17.93 -0.63 -10.78
N ASP A 139 -17.10 -0.71 -11.81
CA ASP A 139 -17.36 -1.50 -13.01
C ASP A 139 -16.73 -2.88 -12.86
N TYR A 140 -17.47 -3.91 -13.24
CA TYR A 140 -16.96 -5.27 -13.36
C TYR A 140 -16.70 -5.61 -14.83
N TYR A 141 -15.59 -6.28 -15.06
CA TYR A 141 -15.19 -6.77 -16.37
C TYR A 141 -15.00 -8.28 -16.27
N ALA A 142 -15.79 -9.04 -17.03
CA ALA A 142 -15.64 -10.48 -17.13
C ALA A 142 -14.43 -10.82 -18.00
N VAL A 143 -13.67 -11.83 -17.58
CA VAL A 143 -12.61 -12.42 -18.41
C VAL A 143 -13.14 -13.71 -18.99
N THR A 144 -13.29 -13.74 -20.30
CA THR A 144 -13.79 -14.90 -21.03
C THR A 144 -12.66 -15.57 -21.79
N GLU A 145 -12.74 -16.89 -21.90
CA GLU A 145 -11.77 -17.67 -22.68
C GLU A 145 -12.46 -18.22 -23.92
N SER A 146 -11.86 -18.01 -25.09
CA SER A 146 -12.27 -18.65 -26.33
C SER A 146 -11.16 -19.59 -26.80
N THR A 147 -11.52 -20.83 -27.09
CA THR A 147 -10.59 -21.81 -27.68
C THR A 147 -10.86 -21.88 -29.18
N ALA A 148 -9.85 -21.57 -29.98
CA ALA A 148 -9.91 -21.68 -31.43
C ALA A 148 -8.90 -22.72 -31.93
N ASN A 149 -9.32 -23.55 -32.88
CA ASN A 149 -8.42 -24.44 -33.61
C ASN A 149 -7.80 -23.67 -34.77
N VAL A 150 -6.57 -23.19 -34.59
CA VAL A 150 -5.80 -22.51 -35.63
C VAL A 150 -4.72 -23.48 -36.12
N LEU A 151 -4.81 -23.93 -37.37
CA LEU A 151 -3.84 -24.85 -37.98
C LEU A 151 -3.64 -26.17 -37.20
N GLY A 152 -4.72 -26.73 -36.67
CA GLY A 152 -4.68 -27.97 -35.89
C GLY A 152 -4.08 -27.82 -34.48
N LYS A 153 -3.71 -26.60 -34.07
CA LYS A 153 -3.34 -26.28 -32.69
C LYS A 153 -4.52 -25.59 -32.00
N GLN A 154 -4.85 -26.04 -30.79
CA GLN A 154 -5.74 -25.27 -29.91
C GLN A 154 -4.98 -24.05 -29.42
N VAL A 155 -5.57 -22.88 -29.63
CA VAL A 155 -5.12 -21.60 -29.08
C VAL A 155 -6.23 -21.08 -28.18
N THR A 156 -5.88 -20.79 -26.92
CA THR A 156 -6.79 -20.15 -25.97
C THR A 156 -6.52 -18.65 -25.97
N ASN A 157 -7.54 -17.87 -26.31
CA ASN A 157 -7.49 -16.42 -26.22
C ASN A 157 -8.37 -15.95 -25.06
N GLN A 158 -7.85 -15.02 -24.27
CA GLN A 158 -8.61 -14.34 -23.22
C GLN A 158 -9.09 -12.99 -23.73
N GLU A 159 -10.32 -12.62 -23.36
CA GLU A 159 -10.92 -11.33 -23.67
C GLU A 159 -11.52 -10.72 -22.40
N ILE A 160 -11.36 -9.40 -22.22
CA ILE A 160 -11.91 -8.65 -21.09
C ILE A 160 -13.09 -7.82 -21.59
N GLN A 161 -14.28 -8.07 -21.05
CA GLN A 161 -15.52 -7.41 -21.45
C GLN A 161 -16.22 -6.79 -20.24
N LYS A 162 -16.64 -5.52 -20.36
CA LYS A 162 -17.41 -4.87 -19.30
C LYS A 162 -18.77 -5.56 -19.16
N ALA A 163 -19.13 -5.95 -17.94
CA ALA A 163 -20.48 -6.42 -17.67
C ALA A 163 -21.42 -5.22 -17.57
N GLU A 164 -22.50 -5.25 -18.35
CA GLU A 164 -23.57 -4.25 -18.29
C GLU A 164 -24.44 -4.46 -17.04
N ASP A 165 -24.76 -5.73 -16.74
CA ASP A 165 -25.59 -6.13 -15.60
C ASP A 165 -24.89 -7.23 -14.79
N LEU A 166 -24.95 -7.08 -13.47
CA LEU A 166 -24.53 -8.09 -12.50
C LEU A 166 -25.75 -8.59 -11.71
N PRO A 167 -25.77 -9.86 -11.29
CA PRO A 167 -26.83 -10.33 -10.40
C PRO A 167 -26.77 -9.61 -9.05
N ASP A 168 -27.95 -9.36 -8.48
CA ASP A 168 -28.08 -8.77 -7.15
C ASP A 168 -27.56 -9.74 -6.07
N GLY A 169 -26.83 -9.19 -5.08
CA GLY A 169 -26.38 -9.94 -3.90
C GLY A 169 -24.88 -10.20 -3.87
N LEU A 170 -24.49 -11.30 -3.22
CA LEU A 170 -23.09 -11.72 -3.08
C LEU A 170 -22.67 -12.55 -4.30
N LEU A 171 -21.70 -12.06 -5.06
CA LEU A 171 -21.20 -12.70 -6.28
C LEU A 171 -20.03 -13.67 -6.04
N PHE A 172 -19.17 -13.35 -5.09
CA PHE A 172 -17.91 -14.07 -4.84
C PHE A 172 -17.84 -14.46 -3.37
N ASP A 173 -17.45 -15.70 -3.12
CA ASP A 173 -17.37 -16.29 -1.78
C ASP A 173 -15.99 -16.95 -1.54
N VAL A 174 -15.95 -17.96 -0.67
CA VAL A 174 -14.73 -18.65 -0.24
C VAL A 174 -13.99 -19.40 -1.36
N ASP A 175 -14.62 -19.61 -2.51
CA ASP A 175 -14.01 -20.28 -3.65
C ASP A 175 -13.23 -19.33 -4.58
N TYR A 176 -13.26 -18.03 -4.27
CA TYR A 176 -12.58 -17.00 -5.04
C TYR A 176 -11.38 -16.43 -4.27
N GLY A 177 -10.26 -16.31 -4.98
CA GLY A 177 -9.10 -15.53 -4.57
C GLY A 177 -9.20 -14.09 -5.07
N ILE A 178 -8.47 -13.18 -4.42
CA ILE A 178 -8.40 -11.78 -4.81
C ILE A 178 -6.94 -11.39 -5.02
N ARG A 179 -6.62 -10.75 -6.15
CA ARG A 179 -5.34 -10.07 -6.37
C ARG A 179 -5.61 -8.57 -6.53
N ILE A 180 -4.89 -7.74 -5.77
CA ILE A 180 -5.05 -6.27 -5.81
C ILE A 180 -3.85 -5.68 -6.53
N HIS A 181 -4.12 -4.87 -7.54
CA HIS A 181 -3.10 -4.14 -8.30
C HIS A 181 -3.02 -2.71 -7.79
N VAL A 182 -1.78 -2.26 -7.55
CA VAL A 182 -1.49 -0.96 -6.97
C VAL A 182 -0.49 -0.26 -7.87
N ASP A 183 -0.87 0.93 -8.34
CA ASP A 183 -0.02 1.75 -9.19
C ASP A 183 1.25 2.22 -8.45
N PRO A 184 2.27 2.73 -9.15
CA PRO A 184 3.48 3.26 -8.51
C PRO A 184 3.23 4.42 -7.52
N ASN A 185 2.06 5.07 -7.57
CA ASN A 185 1.66 6.12 -6.63
C ASN A 185 0.99 5.56 -5.36
N GLY A 186 0.83 4.25 -5.25
CA GLY A 186 0.18 3.59 -4.12
C GLY A 186 -1.35 3.58 -4.18
N LYS A 187 -1.95 3.85 -5.34
CA LYS A 187 -3.40 3.79 -5.55
C LYS A 187 -3.79 2.43 -6.11
N VAL A 188 -4.90 1.87 -5.62
CA VAL A 188 -5.49 0.68 -6.24
C VAL A 188 -6.00 1.07 -7.62
N ASP A 189 -5.50 0.42 -8.66
CA ASP A 189 -5.96 0.63 -10.03
C ASP A 189 -7.02 -0.41 -10.44
N SER A 190 -6.94 -1.63 -9.90
CA SER A 190 -7.82 -2.75 -10.23
C SER A 190 -7.77 -3.86 -9.18
N VAL A 191 -8.83 -4.65 -9.14
CA VAL A 191 -8.95 -5.85 -8.31
C VAL A 191 -9.32 -7.03 -9.20
N GLU A 192 -8.48 -8.06 -9.23
CA GLU A 192 -8.78 -9.30 -9.95
C GLU A 192 -9.52 -10.28 -9.04
N ILE A 193 -10.53 -10.90 -9.63
CA ILE A 193 -11.30 -12.00 -9.06
C ILE A 193 -10.81 -13.29 -9.70
N LEU A 194 -10.19 -14.14 -8.89
CA LEU A 194 -9.58 -15.39 -9.31
C LEU A 194 -10.48 -16.54 -8.85
N LYS A 195 -10.91 -17.40 -9.78
CA LYS A 195 -11.69 -18.60 -9.46
C LYS A 195 -10.76 -19.80 -9.34
N LYS A 196 -10.92 -20.61 -8.29
CA LYS A 196 -10.26 -21.92 -8.22
C LYS A 196 -10.71 -22.78 -9.40
N LYS A 197 -9.76 -23.40 -10.09
CA LYS A 197 -10.02 -24.46 -11.08
C LYS A 197 -10.52 -25.69 -10.32
N GLU A 198 -11.58 -26.30 -10.82
CA GLU A 198 -12.09 -27.59 -10.32
C GLU A 198 -11.12 -28.74 -10.61
#